data_AF-A0A9P6L1C3-F1
#
_entry.id   AF-A0A9P6L1C3-F1
#
_cell.length_a   1.000
_cell.length_b   1.000
_cell.length_c   1.000
_cell.angle_alpha   90.00
_cell.angle_beta   90.00
_cell.angle_gamma   90.00
#
_symmetry.space_group_name_H-M   'P 1'
#
loop_
_entity.id
_entity.type
_entity.pdbx_description
1 polymer ?
#
loop_
_entity_poly.entity_id
_entity_poly.type
_entity_poly.pdbx_seq_one_letter_code
_entity_poly.pdbx_strand_id
1 'polypeptide(L)'
;MRAFMITVSVLIPLCSVLLASAKTINVVVGGNGTTQNAGLIFQPQEVTAAVGDVVVFNFTNGTHTATQSTFAEPCIPAHVSNATLNGFDSGLRDTVNGTAQTTLTVTIQPADQNTTFWFYDLWGCGQGGVGAINANDSDWQNFGAFVRNAKRLNGSSTSSSSFSRPPTSALHPTPTSTTTTNSAERVGANAVKMIFMLAPILLAMFVV
;
A
#
# COMPACT_ATOMS: atom_id res chain seq x y z
N MET A 1 -24.47 -76.78 -36.72
CA MET A 1 -24.86 -75.79 -35.70
C MET A 1 -23.58 -75.11 -35.22
N ARG A 2 -23.32 -73.86 -35.64
CA ARG A 2 -22.12 -73.12 -35.23
C ARG A 2 -22.57 -71.99 -34.32
N ALA A 3 -22.24 -72.10 -33.04
CA ALA A 3 -22.53 -71.09 -32.04
C ALA A 3 -21.49 -69.96 -32.15
N PHE A 4 -21.97 -68.74 -32.40
CA PHE A 4 -21.15 -67.53 -32.29
C PHE A 4 -21.23 -67.03 -30.85
N MET A 5 -20.11 -67.07 -30.13
CA MET A 5 -19.99 -66.42 -28.83
C MET A 5 -19.56 -64.96 -29.03
N ILE A 6 -20.41 -64.03 -28.60
CA ILE A 6 -20.11 -62.59 -28.57
C ILE A 6 -19.57 -62.27 -27.18
N THR A 7 -18.27 -61.98 -27.09
CA THR A 7 -17.64 -61.48 -25.87
C THR A 7 -17.81 -59.96 -25.80
N VAL A 8 -18.57 -59.48 -24.82
CA VAL A 8 -18.71 -58.04 -24.54
C VAL A 8 -17.55 -57.62 -23.64
N SER A 9 -16.56 -56.91 -24.20
CA SER A 9 -15.49 -56.27 -23.42
C SER A 9 -16.01 -54.99 -22.78
N VAL A 10 -16.23 -55.03 -21.47
CA VAL A 10 -16.54 -53.85 -20.65
C VAL A 10 -15.23 -53.13 -20.35
N LEU A 11 -14.98 -52.00 -21.02
CA LEU A 11 -13.93 -51.06 -20.61
C LEU A 11 -14.40 -50.32 -19.35
N ILE A 12 -13.82 -50.67 -18.20
CA ILE A 12 -13.99 -49.89 -16.96
C ILE A 12 -13.09 -48.65 -17.11
N PRO A 13 -13.62 -47.42 -17.15
CA PRO A 13 -12.77 -46.25 -17.14
C PRO A 13 -12.07 -46.18 -15.79
N LEU A 14 -10.75 -46.37 -15.78
CA LEU A 14 -9.90 -46.00 -14.65
C LEU A 14 -9.99 -44.47 -14.51
N CYS A 15 -10.97 -44.01 -13.74
CA CYS A 15 -11.02 -42.64 -13.29
C CYS A 15 -9.86 -42.47 -12.30
N SER A 16 -8.74 -41.93 -12.79
CA SER A 16 -7.61 -41.56 -11.95
C SER A 16 -8.08 -40.47 -10.98
N VAL A 17 -8.41 -40.86 -9.76
CA VAL A 17 -8.72 -39.92 -8.69
C VAL A 17 -7.41 -39.25 -8.31
N LEU A 18 -7.20 -38.02 -8.78
CA LEU A 18 -6.15 -37.15 -8.26
C LEU A 18 -6.53 -36.80 -6.83
N LEU A 19 -5.87 -37.43 -5.85
CA LEU A 19 -5.95 -36.97 -4.47
C LEU A 19 -5.27 -35.60 -4.41
N ALA A 20 -6.06 -34.54 -4.42
CA ALA A 20 -5.58 -33.21 -4.07
C ALA A 20 -5.19 -33.21 -2.59
N SER A 21 -3.90 -33.07 -2.30
CA SER A 21 -3.41 -32.88 -0.94
C SER A 21 -3.53 -31.40 -0.57
N ALA A 22 -4.48 -31.05 0.30
CA ALA A 22 -4.55 -29.73 0.90
C ALA A 22 -3.40 -29.51 1.88
N LYS A 23 -2.68 -28.40 1.74
CA LYS A 23 -1.58 -28.00 2.64
C LYS A 23 -1.99 -26.81 3.50
N THR A 24 -1.51 -26.82 4.74
CA THR A 24 -1.52 -25.63 5.61
C THR A 24 -0.27 -24.79 5.36
N ILE A 25 -0.46 -23.52 5.03
CA ILE A 25 0.60 -22.53 4.77
C ILE A 25 0.56 -21.49 5.87
N ASN A 26 1.62 -21.38 6.67
CA ASN A 26 1.66 -20.48 7.81
C ASN A 26 2.32 -19.14 7.44
N VAL A 27 1.61 -18.04 7.71
CA VAL A 27 2.12 -16.67 7.66
C VAL A 27 2.21 -16.17 9.10
N VAL A 28 3.43 -15.96 9.59
CA VAL A 28 3.65 -15.35 10.90
C VAL A 28 3.33 -13.87 10.81
N VAL A 29 2.49 -13.38 11.72
CA VAL A 29 2.13 -11.97 11.85
C VAL A 29 2.78 -11.40 13.11
N GLY A 30 3.42 -10.24 12.93
CA GLY A 30 4.09 -9.51 14.00
C GLY A 30 5.45 -10.10 14.41
N GLY A 31 6.20 -10.68 13.48
CA GLY A 31 7.55 -11.21 13.72
C GLY A 31 8.56 -10.12 14.10
N ASN A 32 9.62 -9.93 13.30
CA ASN A 32 10.58 -8.81 13.48
C ASN A 32 10.09 -7.50 12.80
N GLY A 33 8.78 -7.40 12.56
CA GLY A 33 8.15 -6.23 11.98
C GLY A 33 8.17 -5.06 12.95
N THR A 34 8.68 -3.92 12.52
CA THR A 34 8.50 -2.64 13.21
C THR A 34 7.90 -1.64 12.25
N THR A 35 7.46 -0.48 12.73
CA THR A 35 7.03 0.62 11.85
C THR A 35 8.12 1.06 10.86
N GLN A 36 9.40 0.85 11.20
CA GLN A 36 10.54 1.15 10.33
C GLN A 36 10.84 0.02 9.33
N ASN A 37 10.47 -1.22 9.66
CA ASN A 37 10.66 -2.40 8.84
C ASN A 37 9.33 -3.15 8.64
N ALA A 38 8.28 -2.44 8.21
CA ALA A 38 6.93 -3.00 8.18
C ALA A 38 6.78 -4.17 7.21
N GLY A 39 7.68 -4.33 6.23
CA GLY A 39 7.76 -5.52 5.39
C GLY A 39 8.03 -6.82 6.18
N LEU A 40 8.50 -6.74 7.42
CA LEU A 40 8.70 -7.91 8.28
C LEU A 40 7.48 -8.23 9.16
N ILE A 41 6.37 -7.50 9.03
CA ILE A 41 5.13 -7.78 9.78
C ILE A 41 4.54 -9.13 9.35
N PHE A 42 4.49 -9.41 8.05
CA PHE A 42 4.05 -10.69 7.50
C PHE A 42 5.25 -11.52 7.06
N GLN A 43 5.37 -12.75 7.56
CA GLN A 43 6.48 -13.64 7.22
C GLN A 43 5.98 -15.04 6.84
N PRO A 44 6.05 -15.42 5.55
CA PRO A 44 6.45 -14.58 4.40
C PRO A 44 5.38 -13.53 4.05
N GLN A 45 5.77 -12.48 3.31
CA GLN A 45 4.82 -11.49 2.78
C GLN A 45 4.04 -12.01 1.57
N GLU A 46 4.61 -12.96 0.84
CA GLU A 46 4.01 -13.55 -0.34
C GLU A 46 3.94 -15.07 -0.19
N VAL A 47 2.78 -15.63 -0.52
CA VAL A 47 2.53 -17.07 -0.48
C VAL A 47 1.88 -17.54 -1.76
N THR A 48 2.23 -18.75 -2.19
CA THR A 48 1.54 -19.48 -3.27
C THR A 48 0.72 -20.60 -2.64
N ALA A 49 -0.56 -20.67 -2.97
CA ALA A 49 -1.52 -21.62 -2.43
C ALA A 49 -2.42 -22.16 -3.55
N ALA A 50 -2.59 -23.48 -3.60
CA ALA A 50 -3.49 -24.14 -4.55
C ALA A 50 -4.92 -24.22 -3.99
N VAL A 51 -5.89 -24.52 -4.86
CA VAL A 51 -7.27 -24.81 -4.43
C VAL A 51 -7.26 -25.94 -3.41
N GLY A 52 -7.93 -25.71 -2.28
CA GLY A 52 -7.97 -26.61 -1.14
C GLY A 52 -6.93 -26.31 -0.04
N ASP A 53 -5.89 -25.54 -0.33
CA ASP A 53 -4.92 -25.12 0.69
C ASP A 53 -5.55 -24.15 1.69
N VAL A 54 -4.95 -24.09 2.88
CA VAL A 54 -5.34 -23.19 3.95
C VAL A 54 -4.16 -22.31 4.33
N VAL A 55 -4.30 -21.00 4.11
CA VAL A 55 -3.36 -19.99 4.60
C VAL A 55 -3.76 -19.59 6.02
N VAL A 56 -2.85 -19.77 6.97
CA VAL A 56 -3.05 -19.46 8.38
C VAL A 56 -2.18 -18.27 8.74
N PHE A 57 -2.82 -17.16 9.08
CA PHE A 57 -2.16 -16.02 9.70
C PHE A 57 -2.04 -16.30 11.20
N ASN A 58 -0.83 -16.58 11.67
CA ASN A 58 -0.54 -16.81 13.08
C ASN A 58 0.01 -15.54 13.72
N PHE A 59 -0.77 -14.92 14.60
CA PHE A 59 -0.41 -13.68 15.27
C PHE A 59 0.43 -13.99 16.50
N THR A 60 1.71 -13.59 16.45
CA THR A 60 2.71 -14.05 17.43
C THR A 60 3.21 -12.97 18.37
N ASN A 61 3.18 -11.70 17.96
CA ASN A 61 3.69 -10.61 18.77
C ASN A 61 3.18 -9.25 18.25
N GLY A 62 3.00 -8.29 19.15
CA GLY A 62 2.46 -6.97 18.82
C GLY A 62 0.95 -6.95 18.58
N THR A 63 0.45 -5.76 18.25
CA THR A 63 -0.96 -5.54 17.90
C THR A 63 -1.08 -5.36 16.40
N HIS A 64 -1.64 -6.35 15.70
CA HIS A 64 -1.68 -6.40 14.24
C HIS A 64 -3.05 -6.80 13.68
N THR A 65 -3.23 -6.57 12.39
CA THR A 65 -4.34 -7.12 11.60
C THR A 65 -3.83 -7.90 10.39
N ALA A 66 -4.66 -8.78 9.86
CA ALA A 66 -4.57 -9.29 8.50
C ALA A 66 -5.93 -9.03 7.85
N THR A 67 -6.00 -8.00 7.02
CA THR A 67 -7.25 -7.55 6.39
C THR A 67 -7.06 -7.56 4.88
N GLN A 68 -7.99 -8.19 4.17
CA GLN A 68 -7.97 -8.20 2.72
C GLN A 68 -8.28 -6.80 2.17
N SER A 69 -7.56 -6.40 1.13
CA SER A 69 -7.77 -5.16 0.39
C SER A 69 -7.83 -5.43 -1.11
N THR A 70 -7.84 -4.37 -1.90
CA THR A 70 -7.71 -4.45 -3.36
C THR A 70 -6.36 -3.91 -3.78
N PHE A 71 -5.88 -4.29 -4.97
CA PHE A 71 -4.62 -3.77 -5.51
C PHE A 71 -4.59 -2.23 -5.59
N ALA A 72 -5.73 -1.63 -5.94
CA ALA A 72 -5.88 -0.19 -6.14
C ALA A 72 -5.96 0.58 -4.81
N GLU A 73 -6.55 -0.03 -3.78
CA GLU A 73 -6.78 0.57 -2.47
C GLU A 73 -6.17 -0.31 -1.36
N PRO A 74 -4.82 -0.33 -1.26
CA PRO A 74 -4.07 -1.33 -0.49
C PRO A 74 -4.32 -1.32 1.01
N CYS A 75 -4.68 -0.17 1.58
CA CYS A 75 -4.86 0.03 3.03
C CYS A 75 -6.33 0.29 3.41
N ILE A 76 -7.26 -0.14 2.56
CA ILE A 76 -8.71 -0.05 2.78
C ILE A 76 -9.28 -1.47 2.76
N PRO A 77 -10.16 -1.85 3.70
CA PRO A 77 -10.78 -3.17 3.67
C PRO A 77 -11.51 -3.40 2.35
N ALA A 78 -11.35 -4.59 1.75
CA ALA A 78 -11.87 -4.90 0.42
C ALA A 78 -13.39 -4.66 0.31
N HIS A 79 -14.15 -4.93 1.38
CA HIS A 79 -15.60 -4.71 1.42
C HIS A 79 -16.00 -3.23 1.41
N VAL A 80 -15.10 -2.32 1.83
CA VAL A 80 -15.29 -0.87 1.75
C VAL A 80 -14.97 -0.37 0.34
N SER A 81 -13.87 -0.86 -0.24
CA SER A 81 -13.47 -0.56 -1.62
C SER A 81 -14.46 -1.06 -2.66
N ASN A 82 -15.05 -2.23 -2.40
CA ASN A 82 -16.02 -2.86 -3.26
C ASN A 82 -17.00 -3.70 -2.42
N ALA A 83 -18.23 -3.23 -2.33
CA ALA A 83 -19.29 -3.88 -1.54
C ALA A 83 -19.64 -5.32 -1.99
N THR A 84 -19.23 -5.75 -3.19
CA THR A 84 -19.44 -7.13 -3.65
C THR A 84 -18.34 -8.09 -3.19
N LEU A 85 -17.23 -7.58 -2.66
CA LEU A 85 -16.15 -8.39 -2.12
C LEU A 85 -16.37 -8.65 -0.64
N ASN A 86 -16.64 -9.91 -0.29
CA ASN A 86 -16.61 -10.36 1.10
C ASN A 86 -15.19 -10.80 1.48
N GLY A 87 -14.29 -9.82 1.62
CA GLY A 87 -12.90 -10.09 1.97
C GLY A 87 -12.71 -10.51 3.42
N PHE A 88 -11.62 -11.22 3.72
CA PHE A 88 -11.30 -11.60 5.09
C PHE A 88 -10.82 -10.39 5.92
N ASP A 89 -11.12 -10.41 7.21
CA ASP A 89 -10.61 -9.45 8.19
C ASP A 89 -10.41 -10.14 9.53
N SER A 90 -9.20 -10.09 10.06
CA SER A 90 -8.92 -10.62 11.39
C SER A 90 -9.52 -9.76 12.50
N GLY A 91 -9.75 -8.47 12.26
CA GLY A 91 -9.81 -7.46 13.31
C GLY A 91 -8.47 -7.29 14.03
N LEU A 92 -8.39 -6.35 14.98
CA LEU A 92 -7.19 -6.15 15.80
C LEU A 92 -6.90 -7.37 16.67
N ARG A 93 -5.69 -7.93 16.52
CA ARG A 93 -5.16 -9.03 17.31
C ARG A 93 -4.00 -8.52 18.14
N ASP A 94 -4.18 -8.48 19.45
CA ASP A 94 -3.13 -8.10 20.39
C ASP A 94 -2.46 -9.35 20.95
N THR A 95 -1.16 -9.48 20.75
CA THR A 95 -0.37 -10.64 21.18
C THR A 95 0.88 -10.14 21.90
N VAL A 96 1.18 -10.66 23.08
CA VAL A 96 2.32 -10.22 23.88
C VAL A 96 3.40 -11.30 23.86
N ASN A 97 4.47 -11.11 23.07
CA ASN A 97 5.66 -11.98 23.04
C ASN A 97 5.31 -13.50 23.02
N GLY A 98 4.42 -13.92 22.12
CA GLY A 98 4.01 -15.33 21.98
C GLY A 98 2.95 -15.82 22.96
N THR A 99 2.44 -14.98 23.86
CA THR A 99 1.28 -15.27 24.72
C THR A 99 -0.01 -14.75 24.08
N ALA A 100 -1.13 -15.45 24.31
CA ALA A 100 -2.44 -15.14 23.71
C ALA A 100 -2.44 -15.12 22.16
N GLN A 101 -1.63 -15.99 21.54
CA GLN A 101 -1.61 -16.15 20.08
C GLN A 101 -3.00 -16.48 19.54
N THR A 102 -3.37 -15.80 18.47
CA THR A 102 -4.62 -16.03 17.75
C THR A 102 -4.31 -16.32 16.29
N THR A 103 -5.28 -16.88 15.57
CA THR A 103 -5.13 -17.19 14.15
C THR A 103 -6.31 -16.66 13.34
N LEU A 104 -6.04 -16.34 12.09
CA LEU A 104 -7.04 -16.19 11.03
C LEU A 104 -6.73 -17.23 9.95
N THR A 105 -7.74 -17.96 9.48
CA THR A 105 -7.60 -18.98 8.44
C THR A 105 -8.31 -18.55 7.16
N VAL A 106 -7.61 -18.61 6.03
CA VAL A 106 -8.15 -18.34 4.70
C VAL A 106 -8.02 -19.63 3.88
N THR A 107 -9.15 -20.22 3.49
CA THR A 107 -9.16 -21.43 2.65
C THR A 107 -9.28 -21.02 1.19
N ILE A 108 -8.42 -21.56 0.33
CA ILE A 108 -8.47 -21.28 -1.11
C ILE A 108 -9.56 -22.15 -1.73
N GLN A 109 -10.64 -21.51 -2.17
CA GLN A 109 -11.79 -22.20 -2.77
C GLN A 109 -11.58 -22.42 -4.28
N PRO A 110 -12.34 -23.32 -4.91
CA PRO A 110 -12.31 -23.48 -6.37
C PRO A 110 -12.60 -22.18 -7.14
N ALA A 111 -13.44 -21.30 -6.58
CA ALA A 111 -13.76 -20.00 -7.18
C ALA A 111 -12.57 -19.01 -7.15
N ASP A 112 -11.55 -19.29 -6.32
CA ASP A 112 -10.36 -18.45 -6.16
C ASP A 112 -9.22 -18.89 -7.08
N GLN A 113 -9.46 -19.90 -7.93
CA GLN A 113 -8.49 -20.37 -8.92
C GLN A 113 -8.18 -19.22 -9.88
N ASN A 114 -6.96 -18.68 -9.78
CA ASN A 114 -6.45 -17.49 -10.49
C ASN A 114 -6.81 -16.12 -9.87
N THR A 115 -7.23 -16.09 -8.61
CA THR A 115 -7.42 -14.85 -7.85
C THR A 115 -6.19 -14.55 -7.00
N THR A 116 -5.69 -13.31 -7.07
CA THR A 116 -4.71 -12.79 -6.13
C THR A 116 -5.42 -12.15 -4.94
N PHE A 117 -5.07 -12.55 -3.72
CA PHE A 117 -5.54 -11.87 -2.51
C PHE A 117 -4.48 -10.89 -2.03
N TRP A 118 -4.84 -9.61 -2.01
CA TRP A 118 -4.03 -8.55 -1.44
C TRP A 118 -4.44 -8.32 0.01
N PHE A 119 -3.48 -8.15 0.91
CA PHE A 119 -3.79 -7.93 2.33
C PHE A 119 -2.79 -7.00 3.00
N TYR A 120 -3.21 -6.43 4.13
CA TYR A 120 -2.43 -5.45 4.86
C TYR A 120 -2.60 -5.55 6.37
N ASP A 121 -1.62 -4.98 7.07
CA ASP A 121 -1.68 -4.66 8.50
C ASP A 121 -2.09 -3.20 8.69
N LEU A 122 -3.06 -2.95 9.57
CA LEU A 122 -3.65 -1.62 9.77
C LEU A 122 -2.60 -0.55 10.10
N TRP A 123 -1.61 -0.87 10.92
CA TRP A 123 -0.63 0.10 11.41
C TRP A 123 0.60 0.22 10.52
N GLY A 124 0.94 -0.84 9.79
CA GLY A 124 2.14 -0.93 8.95
C GLY A 124 1.91 -0.72 7.46
N CYS A 125 0.67 -0.65 6.97
CA CYS A 125 0.39 -0.67 5.52
C CYS A 125 1.13 0.42 4.73
N GLY A 126 1.08 1.68 5.19
CA GLY A 126 1.76 2.81 4.56
C GLY A 126 3.29 2.71 4.57
N GLN A 127 3.85 1.80 5.35
CA GLN A 127 5.28 1.51 5.46
C GLN A 127 5.67 0.21 4.72
N GLY A 128 4.71 -0.44 4.06
CA GLY A 128 4.92 -1.70 3.33
C GLY A 128 4.57 -2.96 4.13
N GLY A 129 3.85 -2.82 5.25
CA GLY A 129 3.18 -3.91 5.97
C GLY A 129 1.99 -4.44 5.19
N VAL A 130 2.30 -5.02 4.03
CA VAL A 130 1.36 -5.60 3.08
C VAL A 130 1.87 -6.96 2.62
N GLY A 131 0.98 -7.79 2.10
CA GLY A 131 1.30 -9.09 1.54
C GLY A 131 0.33 -9.52 0.45
N ALA A 132 0.64 -10.67 -0.17
CA ALA A 132 -0.18 -11.24 -1.22
C ALA A 132 -0.25 -12.78 -1.17
N ILE A 133 -1.40 -13.34 -1.53
CA ILE A 133 -1.59 -14.76 -1.83
C ILE A 133 -1.78 -14.87 -3.35
N ASN A 134 -1.00 -15.73 -4.00
CA ASN A 134 -1.07 -15.98 -5.44
C ASN A 134 -0.92 -14.71 -6.30
N ALA A 135 0.01 -13.82 -5.94
CA ALA A 135 0.39 -12.74 -6.85
C ALA A 135 1.14 -13.31 -8.06
N ASN A 136 0.95 -12.68 -9.22
CA ASN A 136 1.67 -13.00 -10.44
C ASN A 136 2.73 -11.93 -10.70
N ASP A 137 3.99 -12.26 -10.42
CA ASP A 137 5.10 -11.31 -10.59
C ASP A 137 5.40 -10.96 -12.05
N SER A 138 4.86 -11.70 -13.01
CA SER A 138 4.96 -11.36 -14.43
C SER A 138 3.92 -10.35 -14.89
N ASP A 139 2.91 -10.03 -14.06
CA ASP A 139 1.86 -9.08 -14.38
C ASP A 139 2.22 -7.66 -13.90
N TRP A 140 1.49 -6.64 -14.36
CA TRP A 140 1.63 -5.26 -13.88
C TRP A 140 1.11 -5.10 -12.44
N GLN A 141 0.13 -5.92 -12.04
CA GLN A 141 -0.31 -6.07 -10.66
C GLN A 141 0.54 -7.11 -9.91
N ASN A 142 1.84 -6.91 -9.86
CA ASN A 142 2.75 -7.76 -9.09
C ASN A 142 2.89 -7.30 -7.64
N PHE A 143 3.45 -8.16 -6.79
CA PHE A 143 3.62 -7.86 -5.36
C PHE A 143 4.48 -6.62 -5.12
N GLY A 144 5.56 -6.45 -5.89
CA GLY A 144 6.39 -5.25 -5.81
C GLY A 144 5.63 -3.95 -6.12
N ALA A 145 4.70 -3.98 -7.08
CA ALA A 145 3.83 -2.85 -7.40
C ALA A 145 2.83 -2.57 -6.27
N PHE A 146 2.30 -3.61 -5.63
CA PHE A 146 1.40 -3.47 -4.48
C PHE A 146 2.09 -2.80 -3.28
N VAL A 147 3.31 -3.22 -2.93
CA VAL A 147 4.12 -2.58 -1.87
C VAL A 147 4.37 -1.10 -2.19
N ARG A 148 4.69 -0.77 -3.45
CA ARG A 148 4.88 0.63 -3.88
C ARG A 148 3.57 1.43 -3.79
N ASN A 149 2.44 0.84 -4.17
CA ASN A 149 1.13 1.50 -4.08
C ASN A 149 0.76 1.82 -2.63
N ALA A 150 0.94 0.86 -1.71
CA ALA A 150 0.68 1.07 -0.28
C ALA A 150 1.49 2.24 0.28
N LYS A 151 2.80 2.26 0.01
CA LYS A 151 3.68 3.35 0.43
C LYS A 151 3.32 4.69 -0.22
N ARG A 152 2.98 4.70 -1.51
CA ARG A 152 2.66 5.94 -2.24
C ARG A 152 1.34 6.55 -1.80
N LEU A 153 0.32 5.72 -1.58
CA LEU A 153 -1.04 6.18 -1.26
C LEU A 153 -1.25 6.44 0.23
N ASN A 154 -0.52 5.74 1.10
CA ASN A 154 -0.76 5.74 2.53
C ASN A 154 0.50 6.00 3.37
N GLY A 155 1.67 6.09 2.75
CA GLY A 155 2.92 6.44 3.41
C GLY A 155 3.06 7.94 3.62
N SER A 156 2.35 8.49 4.61
CA SER A 156 2.69 9.70 5.37
C SER A 156 1.55 10.08 6.31
N SER A 157 1.81 10.05 7.62
CA SER A 157 1.07 10.83 8.61
C SER A 157 1.50 12.30 8.57
N THR A 158 1.44 12.95 7.39
CA THR A 158 1.49 14.42 7.21
C THR A 158 0.90 14.76 5.84
N SER A 159 -0.41 14.66 5.71
CA SER A 159 -1.15 15.40 4.68
C SER A 159 -2.31 16.04 5.40
N SER A 160 -2.04 17.22 5.98
CA SER A 160 -3.09 18.17 6.31
C SER A 160 -3.92 18.38 5.04
N SER A 161 -5.08 17.74 4.97
CA SER A 161 -6.12 18.12 4.03
C SER A 161 -6.59 19.52 4.43
N SER A 162 -5.87 20.54 3.97
CA SER A 162 -6.37 21.90 3.97
C SER A 162 -7.61 21.90 3.08
N PHE A 163 -8.78 21.93 3.69
CA PHE A 163 -10.02 22.30 3.03
C PHE A 163 -9.83 23.71 2.45
N SER A 164 -9.50 23.79 1.17
CA SER A 164 -9.54 25.04 0.43
C SER A 164 -11.01 25.42 0.25
N ARG A 165 -11.48 26.29 1.15
CA ARG A 165 -12.78 26.97 1.05
C ARG A 165 -12.87 27.72 -0.29
N PRO A 166 -13.99 27.66 -1.02
CA PRO A 166 -14.11 28.29 -2.33
C PRO A 166 -14.02 29.83 -2.22
N PRO A 167 -13.40 30.53 -3.19
CA PRO A 167 -13.33 31.98 -3.17
C PRO A 167 -14.69 32.58 -3.57
N THR A 168 -15.31 33.30 -2.64
CA THR A 168 -16.42 34.21 -2.94
C THR A 168 -15.89 35.42 -3.70
N SER A 169 -16.34 35.57 -4.95
CA SER A 169 -16.13 36.77 -5.78
C SER A 169 -16.60 38.04 -5.07
N ALA A 170 -15.74 39.05 -5.01
CA ALA A 170 -16.14 40.43 -4.79
C ALA A 170 -15.51 41.32 -5.87
N LEU A 171 -16.32 42.28 -6.29
CA LEU A 171 -16.31 43.06 -7.52
C LEU A 171 -15.29 44.23 -7.48
N HIS A 172 -14.79 44.61 -8.66
CA HIS A 172 -14.08 45.84 -9.10
C HIS A 172 -14.39 47.16 -8.32
N PRO A 173 -13.58 48.25 -8.37
CA PRO A 173 -13.00 48.82 -9.60
C PRO A 173 -11.60 49.47 -9.55
N THR A 174 -11.04 49.61 -10.76
CA THR A 174 -9.90 50.44 -11.20
C THR A 174 -10.00 51.93 -10.86
N PRO A 175 -8.86 52.64 -10.72
CA PRO A 175 -8.81 54.04 -11.10
C PRO A 175 -7.78 54.34 -12.20
N THR A 176 -8.32 54.98 -13.24
CA THR A 176 -7.68 55.62 -14.39
C THR A 176 -6.86 56.85 -13.98
N SER A 177 -5.70 57.04 -14.59
CA SER A 177 -4.87 58.25 -14.48
C SER A 177 -5.41 59.39 -15.36
N THR A 178 -5.44 60.62 -14.82
CA THR A 178 -5.61 61.86 -15.61
C THR A 178 -4.58 62.91 -15.17
N THR A 179 -3.91 63.47 -16.18
CA THR A 179 -2.78 64.40 -16.17
C THR A 179 -3.22 65.87 -16.07
N THR A 180 -2.46 66.75 -15.39
CA THR A 180 -2.10 68.12 -15.89
C THR A 180 -1.07 68.87 -15.02
N THR A 181 0.07 69.25 -15.65
CA THR A 181 0.82 70.55 -15.65
C THR A 181 1.24 71.22 -14.31
N ASN A 182 2.44 71.77 -14.07
CA ASN A 182 3.62 72.26 -14.82
C ASN A 182 4.83 72.19 -13.84
N SER A 183 6.08 71.95 -14.23
CA SER A 183 7.01 72.97 -14.76
C SER A 183 8.40 72.32 -14.99
N ALA A 184 9.05 72.67 -16.12
CA ALA A 184 10.49 72.89 -16.33
C ALA A 184 11.54 71.94 -15.67
N GLU A 185 12.59 71.41 -16.30
CA GLU A 185 13.21 71.61 -17.62
C GLU A 185 14.38 70.58 -17.77
N ARG A 186 14.57 70.04 -18.98
CA ARG A 186 15.79 69.46 -19.64
C ARG A 186 16.70 68.47 -18.88
N VAL A 187 16.72 67.18 -19.25
CA VAL A 187 17.46 66.50 -20.37
C VAL A 187 18.93 66.16 -20.07
N GLY A 188 19.21 64.84 -20.15
CA GLY A 188 20.51 64.22 -20.39
C GLY A 188 21.29 63.88 -19.11
N ALA A 189 22.00 62.77 -18.97
CA ALA A 189 22.25 61.57 -19.76
C ALA A 189 22.99 60.59 -18.81
N ASN A 190 23.00 59.31 -19.17
CA ASN A 190 24.00 58.26 -18.87
C ASN A 190 25.03 58.41 -17.73
N ALA A 191 25.40 57.23 -17.21
CA ALA A 191 26.72 56.80 -16.70
C ALA A 191 26.77 56.63 -15.16
N VAL A 192 27.05 55.43 -14.63
CA VAL A 192 28.37 54.76 -14.45
C VAL A 192 28.91 54.96 -13.02
N LYS A 193 29.31 53.84 -12.38
CA LYS A 193 30.29 53.70 -11.26
C LYS A 193 29.90 54.36 -9.92
N MET A 194 30.42 54.01 -8.74
CA MET A 194 31.34 52.98 -8.22
C MET A 194 31.23 53.04 -6.69
N ILE A 195 31.47 51.90 -6.04
CA ILE A 195 32.33 51.69 -4.86
C ILE A 195 32.68 52.91 -3.99
N PHE A 196 32.46 52.75 -2.68
CA PHE A 196 33.42 53.18 -1.67
C PHE A 196 33.60 52.09 -0.61
N MET A 197 34.83 51.58 -0.51
CA MET A 197 35.32 50.74 0.57
C MET A 197 35.51 51.56 1.86
N LEU A 198 35.47 50.90 3.03
CA LEU A 198 36.64 50.67 3.91
C LEU A 198 36.19 50.21 5.31
N ALA A 199 36.81 49.10 5.76
CA ALA A 199 36.81 48.56 7.13
C ALA A 199 37.60 49.50 8.10
N PRO A 200 37.68 49.28 9.44
CA PRO A 200 38.41 48.14 10.07
C PRO A 200 37.82 47.57 11.41
N ILE A 201 38.08 46.30 11.76
CA ILE A 201 38.98 45.76 12.85
C ILE A 201 38.49 46.11 14.29
N LEU A 202 38.27 45.23 15.27
CA LEU A 202 39.26 44.38 15.97
C LEU A 202 38.58 43.36 16.94
N LEU A 203 39.25 42.21 17.07
CA LEU A 203 39.06 41.07 17.96
C LEU A 203 39.57 41.33 19.40
N ALA A 204 38.89 40.84 20.45
CA ALA A 204 39.55 40.42 21.69
C ALA A 204 38.69 39.43 22.50
N MET A 205 39.26 38.26 22.75
CA MET A 205 38.82 37.28 23.75
C MET A 205 39.14 37.78 25.17
N PHE A 206 38.39 37.34 26.18
CA PHE A 206 39.00 37.02 27.48
C PHE A 206 38.26 35.87 28.17
N VAL A 207 39.07 34.89 28.55
CA VAL A 207 38.81 33.79 29.48
C VAL A 207 39.00 34.33 30.90
N VAL A 208 38.03 34.11 31.78
CA VAL A 208 38.18 33.50 33.12
C VAL A 208 36.86 32.81 33.44
#